data_AF-M0BAV0-F1
#
_entry.id   AF-M0BAV0-F1
#
_cell.length_a   1.000
_cell.length_b   1.000
_cell.length_c   1.000
_cell.angle_alpha   90.00
_cell.angle_beta   90.00
_cell.angle_gamma   90.00
#
_symmetry.space_group_name_H-M   'P 1'
#
loop_
_entity.id
_entity.type
_entity.pdbx_description
1 polymer ?
#
loop_
_entity_poly.entity_id
_entity_poly.type
_entity_poly.pdbx_seq_one_letter_code
_entity_poly.pdbx_strand_id
1 'polypeptide(L)'
;MDALGVVVNPIAGMGGRVGLKGTDETLAEARERGAEPRAPTRAREALTALSRHAPDVTIYTATGIMGEFAARDAGYEPVTVYDPTADSTVDPSTAETTAADTRRTVRALLDHDVSLVLFVGGDGTAVDVAAALENADGAGHSTGTGNEQSPLTPMLGVPAGVKIYSSVFAVTPTDAGRIAAEFDRVESREVNDIDEAAYRQGEVRSELKSVVPVPVAPNVQSSKQLSSGTVDALAAGFARDIEPGRTYVFGPGGTVGAIESELGIDSAPLGVDVWRADPGSNTESARDRDEASETRNGTLLARDASESEILAALDEPATIVVSPIGGQGVIFGRGNHQISPPVIEFADELVVVADEDKLDGIEALRVDTDNETINDELRGWQQVRTGRFTTRLVNVV
;
A
#
# COMPACT_ATOMS: atom_id res chain seq x y z
N MET A 1 0.59 5.51 27.15
CA MET A 1 0.21 4.10 26.99
C MET A 1 1.19 3.27 27.77
N ASP A 2 0.70 2.27 28.53
CA ASP A 2 1.56 1.42 29.36
C ASP A 2 1.87 0.05 28.69
N ALA A 3 0.93 -0.47 27.89
CA ALA A 3 1.07 -1.75 27.20
C ALA A 3 0.58 -1.70 25.75
N LEU A 4 1.39 -2.24 24.83
CA LEU A 4 1.10 -2.35 23.40
C LEU A 4 1.13 -3.82 22.98
N GLY A 5 0.10 -4.26 22.25
CA GLY A 5 0.10 -5.56 21.59
C GLY A 5 0.59 -5.43 20.16
N VAL A 6 1.54 -6.27 19.74
CA VAL A 6 2.09 -6.28 18.37
C VAL A 6 1.86 -7.63 17.72
N VAL A 7 1.42 -7.62 16.46
CA VAL A 7 1.31 -8.84 15.65
C VAL A 7 1.77 -8.57 14.21
N VAL A 8 2.73 -9.35 13.73
CA VAL A 8 3.24 -9.27 12.37
C VAL A 8 2.78 -10.49 11.59
N ASN A 9 2.11 -10.27 10.46
CA ASN A 9 1.93 -11.30 9.46
C ASN A 9 3.16 -11.33 8.54
N PRO A 10 4.08 -12.30 8.71
CA PRO A 10 5.42 -12.23 8.08
C PRO A 10 5.36 -12.34 6.55
N ILE A 11 4.32 -12.95 6.00
CA ILE A 11 4.16 -13.13 4.55
C ILE A 11 3.44 -11.96 3.87
N ALA A 12 2.92 -10.99 4.63
CA ALA A 12 2.21 -9.87 4.06
C ALA A 12 3.11 -9.03 3.15
N GLY A 13 2.58 -8.67 1.98
CA GLY A 13 3.27 -7.82 1.00
C GLY A 13 4.16 -8.53 -0.01
N MET A 14 4.36 -9.85 0.10
CA MET A 14 5.22 -10.61 -0.82
C MET A 14 4.69 -10.61 -2.26
N GLY A 15 3.37 -10.57 -2.46
CA GLY A 15 2.76 -10.62 -3.79
C GLY A 15 2.93 -9.35 -4.63
N GLY A 16 3.42 -8.25 -4.06
CA GLY A 16 3.49 -6.94 -4.73
C GLY A 16 4.48 -6.87 -5.86
N ARG A 17 5.77 -6.98 -5.52
CA ARG A 17 6.89 -6.85 -6.47
C ARG A 17 6.79 -7.88 -7.60
N VAL A 18 6.19 -9.03 -7.33
CA VAL A 18 6.02 -10.13 -8.29
C VAL A 18 4.70 -10.08 -9.09
N GLY A 19 3.91 -9.01 -8.95
CA GLY A 19 2.69 -8.79 -9.73
C GLY A 19 1.49 -9.67 -9.36
N LEU A 20 1.54 -10.37 -8.22
CA LEU A 20 0.48 -11.30 -7.79
C LEU A 20 -0.69 -10.63 -7.05
N LYS A 21 -0.65 -9.30 -6.89
CA LYS A 21 -1.71 -8.47 -6.26
C LYS A 21 -2.06 -8.90 -4.82
N GLY A 22 -1.42 -9.89 -4.24
CA GLY A 22 -1.73 -10.46 -2.91
C GLY A 22 -0.95 -11.76 -2.70
N THR A 23 -1.04 -12.33 -1.50
CA THR A 23 -0.38 -13.61 -1.14
C THR A 23 -1.37 -14.69 -0.73
N ASP A 24 -2.65 -14.34 -0.63
CA ASP A 24 -3.70 -15.26 -0.24
C ASP A 24 -3.87 -16.26 -1.40
N GLU A 25 -3.74 -17.55 -1.10
CA GLU A 25 -3.70 -18.68 -2.06
C GLU A 25 -2.53 -18.68 -3.07
N THR A 26 -1.72 -17.62 -3.15
CA THR A 26 -0.62 -17.45 -4.13
C THR A 26 0.78 -17.43 -3.51
N LEU A 27 0.92 -17.69 -2.19
CA LEU A 27 2.21 -17.63 -1.49
C LEU A 27 3.30 -18.52 -2.12
N ALA A 28 2.94 -19.74 -2.55
CA ALA A 28 3.89 -20.64 -3.20
C ALA A 28 4.41 -20.05 -4.52
N GLU A 29 3.51 -19.53 -5.34
CA GLU A 29 3.85 -18.85 -6.60
C GLU A 29 4.67 -17.59 -6.35
N ALA A 30 4.35 -16.81 -5.31
CA ALA A 30 5.13 -15.64 -4.94
C ALA A 30 6.59 -16.00 -4.62
N ARG A 31 6.81 -17.08 -3.85
CA ARG A 31 8.15 -17.60 -3.55
C ARG A 31 8.88 -18.09 -4.80
N GLU A 32 8.20 -18.80 -5.69
CA GLU A 32 8.78 -19.25 -6.98
C GLU A 32 9.21 -18.06 -7.85
N ARG A 33 8.46 -16.94 -7.81
CA ARG A 33 8.81 -15.69 -8.48
C ARG A 33 9.85 -14.84 -7.74
N GLY A 34 10.42 -15.35 -6.65
CA GLY A 34 11.49 -14.68 -5.89
C GLY A 34 11.00 -13.59 -4.93
N ALA A 35 9.74 -13.62 -4.50
CA ALA A 35 9.23 -12.66 -3.54
C ALA A 35 9.94 -12.75 -2.18
N GLU A 36 10.27 -11.60 -1.61
CA GLU A 36 10.89 -11.47 -0.28
C GLU A 36 9.88 -10.93 0.76
N PRO A 37 9.96 -11.38 2.03
CA PRO A 37 9.15 -10.83 3.12
C PRO A 37 9.41 -9.32 3.34
N ARG A 38 8.33 -8.53 3.43
CA ARG A 38 8.40 -7.07 3.66
C ARG A 38 7.90 -6.65 5.02
N ALA A 39 6.93 -7.37 5.57
CA ALA A 39 6.31 -7.07 6.85
C ALA A 39 7.31 -6.96 8.02
N PRO A 40 8.33 -7.84 8.18
CA PRO A 40 9.27 -7.73 9.29
C PRO A 40 10.05 -6.41 9.31
N THR A 41 10.53 -5.96 8.15
CA THR A 41 11.25 -4.69 8.00
C THR A 41 10.37 -3.50 8.36
N ARG A 42 9.12 -3.50 7.90
CA ARG A 42 8.14 -2.45 8.24
C ARG A 42 7.75 -2.44 9.71
N ALA A 43 7.62 -3.63 10.32
CA ALA A 43 7.38 -3.74 11.76
C ALA A 43 8.50 -3.06 12.54
N ARG A 44 9.75 -3.35 12.17
CA ARG A 44 10.95 -2.72 12.78
C ARG A 44 10.95 -1.21 12.62
N GLU A 45 10.60 -0.68 11.44
CA GLU A 45 10.49 0.77 11.20
C GLU A 45 9.44 1.42 12.09
N ALA A 46 8.24 0.84 12.16
CA ALA A 46 7.16 1.34 13.03
C ALA A 46 7.56 1.31 14.51
N LEU A 47 8.17 0.22 14.99
CA LEU A 47 8.59 0.09 16.39
C LEU A 47 9.80 0.98 16.72
N THR A 48 10.67 1.25 15.75
CA THR A 48 11.77 2.22 15.90
C THR A 48 11.23 3.65 16.00
N ALA A 49 10.19 3.98 15.23
CA ALA A 49 9.51 5.26 15.38
C ALA A 49 8.80 5.37 16.74
N LEU A 50 8.10 4.32 17.16
CA LEU A 50 7.46 4.22 18.48
C LEU A 50 8.47 4.45 19.63
N SER A 51 9.65 3.80 19.60
CA SER A 51 10.65 3.88 20.69
C SER A 51 11.23 5.27 20.93
N ARG A 52 11.17 6.16 19.93
CA ARG A 52 11.56 7.57 20.09
C ARG A 52 10.59 8.36 20.95
N HIS A 53 9.32 7.96 21.01
CA HIS A 53 8.24 8.68 21.69
C HIS A 53 7.71 7.95 22.93
N ALA A 54 7.80 6.61 22.96
CA ALA A 54 7.32 5.76 24.07
C ALA A 54 8.33 4.63 24.41
N PRO A 55 9.58 4.95 24.82
CA PRO A 55 10.62 3.94 25.04
C PRO A 55 10.31 2.95 26.18
N ASP A 56 9.48 3.35 27.15
CA ASP A 56 9.18 2.55 28.34
C ASP A 56 7.89 1.71 28.20
N VAL A 57 7.24 1.69 27.03
CA VAL A 57 6.02 0.91 26.81
C VAL A 57 6.33 -0.59 26.88
N THR A 58 5.47 -1.36 27.54
CA THR A 58 5.59 -2.82 27.54
C THR A 58 5.04 -3.37 26.23
N ILE A 59 5.85 -4.13 25.49
CA ILE A 59 5.42 -4.79 24.25
C ILE A 59 5.07 -6.25 24.52
N TYR A 60 3.86 -6.64 24.15
CA TYR A 60 3.42 -8.03 24.07
C TYR A 60 3.36 -8.46 22.60
N THR A 61 3.86 -9.64 22.26
CA THR A 61 3.92 -10.13 20.86
C THR A 61 3.99 -11.66 20.77
N ALA A 62 3.86 -12.22 19.58
CA ALA A 62 4.25 -13.60 19.31
C ALA A 62 5.77 -13.76 19.09
N THR A 63 6.27 -14.97 19.35
CA THR A 63 7.66 -15.40 19.17
C THR A 63 8.13 -15.27 17.72
N GLY A 64 9.41 -14.96 17.55
CA GLY A 64 10.13 -14.94 16.29
C GLY A 64 9.68 -13.84 15.33
N ILE A 65 9.47 -14.24 14.07
CA ILE A 65 9.16 -13.33 12.96
C ILE A 65 7.78 -12.65 13.07
N MET A 66 6.91 -13.17 13.95
CA MET A 66 5.57 -12.59 14.20
C MET A 66 5.59 -11.35 15.11
N GLY A 67 6.77 -10.89 15.55
CA GLY A 67 6.95 -9.55 16.10
C GLY A 67 8.07 -9.43 17.14
N GLU A 68 8.47 -10.54 17.78
CA GLU A 68 9.58 -10.56 18.75
C GLU A 68 10.87 -9.98 18.18
N PHE A 69 11.28 -10.39 16.97
CA PHE A 69 12.51 -9.90 16.35
C PHE A 69 12.44 -8.40 16.05
N ALA A 70 11.33 -7.93 15.49
CA ALA A 70 11.15 -6.50 15.18
C ALA A 70 11.15 -5.63 16.44
N ALA A 71 10.57 -6.11 17.55
CA ALA A 71 10.56 -5.40 18.82
C ALA A 71 11.96 -5.31 19.44
N ARG A 72 12.73 -6.41 19.43
CA ARG A 72 14.12 -6.41 19.90
C ARG A 72 15.03 -5.51 19.07
N ASP A 73 14.91 -5.55 17.75
CA ASP A 73 15.68 -4.69 16.84
C ASP A 73 15.39 -3.20 17.08
N ALA A 74 14.17 -2.86 17.51
CA ALA A 74 13.77 -1.50 17.87
C ALA A 74 14.20 -1.07 19.30
N GLY A 75 14.85 -1.96 20.07
CA GLY A 75 15.39 -1.70 21.39
C GLY A 75 14.48 -2.08 22.57
N TYR A 76 13.39 -2.80 22.34
CA TYR A 76 12.51 -3.29 23.41
C TYR A 76 12.92 -4.69 23.88
N GLU A 77 12.58 -5.03 25.12
CA GLU A 77 12.51 -6.43 25.56
C GLU A 77 11.04 -6.86 25.61
N PRO A 78 10.52 -7.51 24.55
CA PRO A 78 9.12 -7.86 24.47
C PRO A 78 8.78 -9.09 25.34
N VAL A 79 7.54 -9.16 25.81
CA VAL A 79 6.95 -10.35 26.42
C VAL A 79 6.29 -11.19 25.32
N THR A 80 6.75 -12.42 25.12
CA THR A 80 6.14 -13.34 24.16
C THR A 80 4.92 -14.04 24.76
N VAL A 81 3.78 -13.94 24.08
CA VAL A 81 2.48 -14.45 24.57
C VAL A 81 1.96 -15.64 23.75
N TYR A 82 2.55 -15.88 22.58
CA TYR A 82 2.21 -16.98 21.69
C TYR A 82 3.45 -17.45 20.94
N ASP A 83 3.58 -18.77 20.77
CA ASP A 83 4.65 -19.37 19.98
C ASP A 83 4.02 -20.24 18.87
N PRO A 84 4.08 -19.80 17.58
CA PRO A 84 3.56 -20.57 16.46
C PRO A 84 4.35 -21.87 16.20
N THR A 85 5.50 -22.05 16.83
CA THR A 85 6.38 -23.21 16.65
C THR A 85 6.40 -24.19 17.82
N ALA A 86 5.62 -23.95 18.88
CA ALA A 86 5.64 -24.79 20.08
C ALA A 86 5.41 -26.30 19.82
N ASP A 87 4.64 -26.63 18.77
CA ASP A 87 4.36 -28.00 18.33
C ASP A 87 5.20 -28.44 17.12
N SER A 88 6.19 -27.64 16.72
CA SER A 88 7.00 -27.82 15.50
C SER A 88 8.49 -27.92 15.81
N THR A 89 9.22 -28.72 15.03
CA THR A 89 10.70 -28.77 15.09
C THR A 89 11.36 -27.79 14.13
N VAL A 90 10.58 -26.90 13.50
CA VAL A 90 11.04 -25.95 12.50
C VAL A 90 11.59 -24.69 13.17
N ASP A 91 12.63 -24.11 12.59
CA ASP A 91 13.21 -22.84 13.04
C ASP A 91 12.13 -21.73 13.06
N PRO A 92 11.88 -21.05 14.19
CA PRO A 92 10.90 -19.96 14.31
C PRO A 92 11.08 -18.82 13.32
N SER A 93 12.28 -18.64 12.76
CA SER A 93 12.55 -17.65 11.72
C SER A 93 12.05 -18.04 10.33
N THR A 94 11.75 -19.33 10.12
CA THR A 94 11.31 -19.89 8.83
C THR A 94 9.98 -20.64 8.90
N ALA A 95 9.36 -20.66 10.08
CA ALA A 95 8.09 -21.32 10.31
C ALA A 95 7.00 -20.72 9.42
N GLU A 96 6.23 -21.59 8.78
CA GLU A 96 5.04 -21.16 8.02
C GLU A 96 3.94 -20.78 9.00
N THR A 97 3.57 -19.50 9.00
CA THR A 97 2.49 -18.97 9.83
C THR A 97 1.20 -18.86 9.04
N THR A 98 0.07 -18.94 9.74
CA THR A 98 -1.27 -18.90 9.14
C THR A 98 -2.09 -17.72 9.68
N ALA A 99 -3.21 -17.44 9.01
CA ALA A 99 -4.25 -16.55 9.56
C ALA A 99 -4.71 -16.98 10.96
N ALA A 100 -4.70 -18.29 11.26
CA ALA A 100 -5.03 -18.79 12.59
C ALA A 100 -4.00 -18.37 13.64
N ASP A 101 -2.72 -18.32 13.30
CA ASP A 101 -1.65 -17.85 14.18
C ASP A 101 -1.78 -16.36 14.48
N THR A 102 -2.13 -15.54 13.47
CA THR A 102 -2.47 -14.12 13.67
C THR A 102 -3.61 -13.98 14.68
N ARG A 103 -4.73 -14.70 14.47
CA ARG A 103 -5.89 -14.64 15.37
C ARG A 103 -5.58 -15.16 16.78
N ARG A 104 -4.74 -16.19 16.92
CA ARG A 104 -4.31 -16.72 18.23
C ARG A 104 -3.41 -15.74 18.96
N THR A 105 -2.48 -15.11 18.25
CA THR A 105 -1.62 -14.05 18.79
C THR A 105 -2.49 -12.92 19.33
N VAL A 106 -3.42 -12.38 18.53
CA VAL A 106 -4.31 -11.29 18.98
C VAL A 106 -5.08 -11.67 20.24
N ARG A 107 -5.66 -12.88 20.31
CA ARG A 107 -6.36 -13.32 21.52
C ARG A 107 -5.44 -13.35 22.75
N ALA A 108 -4.22 -13.86 22.61
CA ALA A 108 -3.24 -13.88 23.69
C ALA A 108 -2.81 -12.46 24.11
N LEU A 109 -2.74 -11.50 23.19
CA LEU A 109 -2.45 -10.09 23.52
C LEU A 109 -3.55 -9.47 24.41
N LEU A 110 -4.81 -9.84 24.19
CA LEU A 110 -5.95 -9.28 24.93
C LEU A 110 -5.99 -9.73 26.39
N ASP A 111 -5.38 -10.87 26.73
CA ASP A 111 -5.23 -11.34 28.11
C ASP A 111 -4.28 -10.45 28.95
N HIS A 112 -3.63 -9.47 28.32
CA HIS A 112 -2.65 -8.55 28.92
C HIS A 112 -3.09 -7.08 28.94
N ASP A 113 -4.38 -6.79 28.78
CA ASP A 113 -4.96 -5.43 28.88
C ASP A 113 -4.24 -4.39 27.99
N VAL A 114 -3.79 -4.81 26.80
CA VAL A 114 -3.09 -3.92 25.87
C VAL A 114 -3.99 -2.76 25.45
N SER A 115 -3.44 -1.54 25.39
CA SER A 115 -4.20 -0.34 25.06
C SER A 115 -4.45 -0.17 23.55
N LEU A 116 -3.69 -0.89 22.73
CA LEU A 116 -3.76 -0.90 21.27
C LEU A 116 -3.19 -2.22 20.76
N VAL A 117 -3.80 -2.77 19.71
CA VAL A 117 -3.19 -3.81 18.87
C VAL A 117 -2.61 -3.16 17.61
N LEU A 118 -1.29 -3.06 17.55
CA LEU A 118 -0.55 -2.65 16.35
C LEU A 118 -0.26 -3.88 15.49
N PHE A 119 -0.89 -3.97 14.33
CA PHE A 119 -0.70 -5.10 13.43
C PHE A 119 0.06 -4.69 12.16
N VAL A 120 0.82 -5.62 11.58
CA VAL A 120 1.58 -5.39 10.34
C VAL A 120 1.11 -6.34 9.27
N GLY A 121 0.51 -5.81 8.21
CA GLY A 121 -0.13 -6.63 7.19
C GLY A 121 -0.83 -5.86 6.07
N GLY A 122 -1.70 -6.56 5.33
CA GLY A 122 -2.65 -5.98 4.38
C GLY A 122 -4.10 -6.16 4.85
N ASP A 123 -5.08 -5.86 3.97
CA ASP A 123 -6.51 -5.92 4.32
C ASP A 123 -6.94 -7.28 4.92
N GLY A 124 -6.49 -8.41 4.36
CA GLY A 124 -6.79 -9.74 4.93
C GLY A 124 -6.29 -9.91 6.38
N THR A 125 -5.14 -9.33 6.72
CA THR A 125 -4.64 -9.32 8.11
C THR A 125 -5.48 -8.41 9.00
N ALA A 126 -5.97 -7.28 8.47
CA ALA A 126 -6.89 -6.42 9.21
C ALA A 126 -8.21 -7.13 9.53
N VAL A 127 -8.75 -7.91 8.58
CA VAL A 127 -9.94 -8.74 8.78
C VAL A 127 -9.71 -9.79 9.88
N ASP A 128 -8.56 -10.47 9.86
CA ASP A 128 -8.20 -11.45 10.88
C ASP A 128 -8.10 -10.84 12.28
N VAL A 129 -7.44 -9.69 12.40
CA VAL A 129 -7.28 -8.98 13.68
C VAL A 129 -8.64 -8.50 14.18
N ALA A 130 -9.44 -7.86 13.33
CA ALA A 130 -10.76 -7.38 13.71
C ALA A 130 -11.69 -8.50 14.17
N ALA A 131 -11.71 -9.62 13.44
CA ALA A 131 -12.48 -10.80 13.83
C ALA A 131 -12.01 -11.38 15.18
N ALA A 132 -10.72 -11.34 15.48
CA ALA A 132 -10.20 -11.79 16.77
C ALA A 132 -10.63 -10.87 17.93
N LEU A 133 -10.65 -9.55 17.71
CA LEU A 133 -11.12 -8.56 18.70
C LEU A 133 -12.62 -8.74 19.01
N GLU A 134 -13.47 -8.82 17.98
CA GLU A 134 -14.93 -8.99 18.15
C GLU A 134 -15.30 -10.28 18.90
N ASN A 135 -14.59 -11.37 18.61
CA ASN A 135 -14.82 -12.65 19.28
C ASN A 135 -14.45 -12.62 20.76
N ALA A 136 -13.46 -11.80 21.16
CA ALA A 136 -13.06 -11.66 22.55
C ALA A 136 -14.12 -10.90 23.37
N ASP A 137 -14.71 -9.86 22.78
CA ASP A 137 -15.78 -9.07 23.42
C ASP A 137 -17.08 -9.86 23.56
N GLY A 138 -17.38 -10.75 22.61
CA GLY A 138 -18.53 -11.67 22.69
C GLY A 138 -18.37 -12.80 23.72
N ALA A 139 -17.14 -13.09 24.18
CA ALA A 139 -16.82 -14.30 24.95
C ALA A 139 -16.66 -14.11 26.47
N GLY A 140 -16.68 -12.89 27.01
CA GLY A 140 -16.97 -12.69 28.44
C GLY A 140 -16.02 -11.79 29.25
N HIS A 141 -16.18 -10.48 29.08
CA HIS A 141 -15.89 -9.49 30.15
C HIS A 141 -17.17 -8.91 30.76
N SER A 142 -18.24 -9.72 30.85
CA SER A 142 -19.42 -9.43 31.67
C SER A 142 -19.14 -9.79 33.14
N THR A 143 -18.31 -9.02 33.83
CA THR A 143 -18.21 -9.05 35.31
C THR A 143 -18.72 -7.76 35.96
N GLY A 144 -19.47 -6.94 35.24
CA GLY A 144 -20.14 -5.75 35.77
C GLY A 144 -21.66 -5.82 35.58
N THR A 145 -22.42 -5.70 36.66
CA THR A 145 -23.86 -5.40 36.61
C THR A 145 -24.08 -4.01 36.00
N GLY A 146 -24.28 -3.93 34.69
CA GLY A 146 -24.55 -2.65 34.01
C GLY A 146 -24.50 -2.79 32.49
N ASN A 147 -25.37 -2.06 31.81
CA ASN A 147 -25.56 -2.04 30.35
C ASN A 147 -24.43 -1.28 29.60
N GLU A 148 -23.16 -1.45 30.00
CA GLU A 148 -22.01 -0.83 29.34
C GLU A 148 -21.14 -1.93 28.73
N GLN A 149 -21.23 -2.09 27.41
CA GLN A 149 -20.28 -2.88 26.64
C GLN A 149 -18.90 -2.23 26.80
N SER A 150 -17.91 -2.99 27.30
CA SER A 150 -16.52 -2.54 27.22
C SER A 150 -16.19 -2.23 25.75
N PRO A 151 -15.59 -1.07 25.46
CA PRO A 151 -15.22 -0.74 24.09
C PRO A 151 -14.13 -1.72 23.61
N LEU A 152 -14.29 -2.23 22.38
CA LEU A 152 -13.27 -2.99 21.65
C LEU A 152 -11.89 -2.36 21.83
N THR A 153 -10.88 -3.18 22.12
CA THR A 153 -9.49 -2.71 22.10
C THR A 153 -9.17 -2.11 20.73
N PRO A 154 -8.63 -0.87 20.65
CA PRO A 154 -8.29 -0.25 19.39
C PRO A 154 -7.29 -1.07 18.58
N MET A 155 -7.32 -0.93 17.25
CA MET A 155 -6.30 -1.48 16.36
C MET A 155 -5.76 -0.44 15.38
N LEU A 156 -4.49 -0.57 15.01
CA LEU A 156 -3.84 0.26 14.00
C LEU A 156 -2.97 -0.60 13.10
N GLY A 157 -3.09 -0.40 11.79
CA GLY A 157 -2.34 -1.13 10.78
C GLY A 157 -1.07 -0.41 10.35
N VAL A 158 0.06 -1.11 10.41
CA VAL A 158 1.28 -0.79 9.67
C VAL A 158 1.13 -1.37 8.25
N PRO A 159 1.14 -0.52 7.21
CA PRO A 159 0.85 -0.95 5.85
C PRO A 159 1.98 -1.82 5.30
N ALA A 160 1.75 -3.12 5.11
CA ALA A 160 2.69 -4.03 4.41
C ALA A 160 2.10 -4.63 3.13
N GLY A 161 0.78 -4.58 2.97
CA GLY A 161 0.07 -5.09 1.81
C GLY A 161 0.12 -4.17 0.58
N VAL A 162 -0.19 -4.75 -0.57
CA VAL A 162 -0.28 -4.06 -1.88
C VAL A 162 -1.63 -3.41 -2.12
N LYS A 163 -2.67 -3.93 -1.46
CA LYS A 163 -4.05 -3.48 -1.48
C LYS A 163 -4.37 -3.00 -0.07
N ILE A 164 -4.51 -1.70 0.10
CA ILE A 164 -4.87 -1.11 1.39
C ILE A 164 -6.09 -0.23 1.16
N TYR A 165 -7.25 -0.78 1.49
CA TYR A 165 -8.56 -0.15 1.30
C TYR A 165 -9.29 0.04 2.62
N SER A 166 -8.97 -0.76 3.64
CA SER A 166 -9.46 -0.53 4.99
C SER A 166 -8.95 0.79 5.53
N SER A 167 -9.81 1.49 6.26
CA SER A 167 -9.51 2.80 6.83
C SER A 167 -8.77 2.73 8.18
N VAL A 168 -8.10 1.60 8.41
CA VAL A 168 -7.45 1.24 9.69
C VAL A 168 -5.93 1.31 9.64
N PHE A 169 -5.35 1.66 8.50
CA PHE A 169 -3.90 1.74 8.30
C PHE A 169 -3.40 3.17 8.43
N ALA A 170 -2.23 3.34 9.07
CA ALA A 170 -1.46 4.56 8.96
C ALA A 170 -0.95 4.75 7.53
N VAL A 171 -0.42 5.93 7.20
CA VAL A 171 0.09 6.19 5.85
C VAL A 171 1.41 5.45 5.60
N THR A 172 2.37 5.61 6.51
CA THR A 172 3.67 4.92 6.47
C THR A 172 3.91 4.12 7.75
N PRO A 173 4.89 3.19 7.78
CA PRO A 173 5.29 2.52 9.03
C PRO A 173 5.73 3.51 10.11
N THR A 174 6.48 4.55 9.75
CA THR A 174 6.90 5.60 10.68
C THR A 174 5.70 6.34 11.29
N ASP A 175 4.69 6.67 10.47
CA ASP A 175 3.45 7.28 10.97
C ASP A 175 2.70 6.35 11.92
N ALA A 176 2.61 5.05 11.62
CA ALA A 176 1.98 4.08 12.51
C ALA A 176 2.63 4.06 13.89
N GLY A 177 3.97 4.03 13.94
CA GLY A 177 4.72 4.06 15.19
C GLY A 177 4.47 5.32 16.01
N ARG A 178 4.47 6.48 15.34
CA ARG A 178 4.18 7.77 15.99
C ARG A 178 2.74 7.85 16.50
N ILE A 179 1.76 7.46 15.68
CA ILE A 179 0.35 7.45 16.06
C ILE A 179 0.13 6.52 17.26
N ALA A 180 0.71 5.32 17.23
CA ALA A 180 0.63 4.37 18.33
C ALA A 180 1.21 4.92 19.64
N ALA A 181 2.27 5.74 19.58
CA ALA A 181 2.86 6.38 20.75
C ALA A 181 2.01 7.52 21.33
N GLU A 182 1.36 8.30 20.46
CA GLU A 182 0.84 9.64 20.80
C GLU A 182 -0.69 9.74 20.87
N PHE A 183 -1.45 8.75 20.38
CA PHE A 183 -2.90 8.91 20.26
C PHE A 183 -3.60 9.10 21.61
N ASP A 184 -4.59 9.98 21.61
CA ASP A 184 -5.48 10.26 22.73
C ASP A 184 -6.96 10.00 22.38
N ARG A 185 -7.24 9.76 21.09
CA ARG A 185 -8.58 9.60 20.52
C ARG A 185 -8.61 8.47 19.51
N VAL A 186 -9.77 7.81 19.43
CA VAL A 186 -10.08 6.77 18.46
C VAL A 186 -11.36 7.12 17.72
N GLU A 187 -11.48 6.69 16.47
CA GLU A 187 -12.71 6.78 15.68
C GLU A 187 -13.08 5.41 15.11
N SER A 188 -14.38 5.19 14.91
CA SER A 188 -14.88 4.00 14.23
C SER A 188 -14.48 4.04 12.75
N ARG A 189 -13.77 3.01 12.30
CA ARG A 189 -13.28 2.86 10.93
C ARG A 189 -13.67 1.51 10.35
N GLU A 190 -13.91 1.51 9.05
CA GLU A 190 -14.30 0.33 8.28
C GLU A 190 -13.09 -0.54 7.98
N VAL A 191 -13.23 -1.84 8.26
CA VAL A 191 -12.38 -2.90 7.74
C VAL A 191 -13.10 -3.53 6.56
N ASN A 192 -12.48 -3.42 5.40
CA ASN A 192 -13.02 -3.89 4.14
C ASN A 192 -12.14 -5.04 3.62
N ASP A 193 -12.79 -6.08 3.12
CA ASP A 193 -12.13 -7.13 2.36
C ASP A 193 -12.35 -6.91 0.87
N ILE A 194 -11.39 -7.32 0.06
CA ILE A 194 -11.45 -7.14 -1.39
C ILE A 194 -11.59 -8.50 -2.02
N ASP A 195 -12.54 -8.63 -2.93
CA ASP A 195 -12.63 -9.79 -3.81
C ASP A 195 -11.38 -9.84 -4.70
N GLU A 196 -10.43 -10.70 -4.35
CA GLU A 196 -9.17 -10.83 -5.06
C GLU A 196 -9.33 -11.37 -6.48
N ALA A 197 -10.38 -12.17 -6.74
CA ALA A 197 -10.67 -12.67 -8.07
C ALA A 197 -11.17 -11.53 -8.96
N ALA A 198 -12.06 -10.68 -8.47
CA ALA A 198 -12.49 -9.46 -9.15
C ALA A 198 -11.31 -8.50 -9.35
N TYR A 199 -10.46 -8.33 -8.34
CA TYR A 199 -9.29 -7.46 -8.40
C TYR A 199 -8.28 -7.90 -9.46
N ARG A 200 -8.05 -9.22 -9.59
CA ARG A 200 -7.21 -9.78 -10.67
C ARG A 200 -7.79 -9.49 -12.05
N GLN A 201 -9.10 -9.38 -12.17
CA GLN A 201 -9.82 -9.03 -13.41
C GLN A 201 -9.92 -7.51 -13.65
N GLY A 202 -9.28 -6.68 -12.81
CA GLY A 202 -9.31 -5.22 -12.96
C GLY A 202 -10.52 -4.53 -12.31
N GLU A 203 -11.35 -5.26 -11.58
CA GLU A 203 -12.53 -4.71 -10.89
C GLU A 203 -12.29 -4.61 -9.37
N VAL A 204 -12.61 -3.46 -8.78
CA VAL A 204 -12.58 -3.29 -7.32
C VAL A 204 -13.97 -3.60 -6.76
N ARG A 205 -14.08 -4.71 -6.05
CA ARG A 205 -15.27 -5.06 -5.25
C ARG A 205 -14.83 -5.21 -3.80
N SER A 206 -15.38 -4.38 -2.92
CA SER A 206 -15.10 -4.42 -1.49
C SER A 206 -16.33 -4.83 -0.69
N GLU A 207 -16.13 -5.66 0.31
CA GLU A 207 -17.17 -6.07 1.27
C GLU A 207 -16.80 -5.53 2.66
N LEU A 208 -17.71 -4.81 3.30
CA LEU A 208 -17.54 -4.37 4.68
C LEU A 208 -17.58 -5.59 5.61
N LYS A 209 -16.48 -5.84 6.33
CA LYS A 209 -16.38 -6.97 7.27
C LYS A 209 -16.67 -6.56 8.71
N SER A 210 -16.13 -5.42 9.13
CA SER A 210 -16.31 -4.92 10.49
C SER A 210 -16.11 -3.41 10.60
N VAL A 211 -16.49 -2.86 11.74
CA VAL A 211 -16.24 -1.47 12.13
C VAL A 211 -15.54 -1.48 13.48
N VAL A 212 -14.30 -1.00 13.52
CA VAL A 212 -13.41 -1.11 14.69
C VAL A 212 -12.92 0.27 15.14
N PRO A 213 -12.59 0.45 16.43
CA PRO A 213 -11.94 1.67 16.91
C PRO A 213 -10.49 1.74 16.43
N VAL A 214 -10.12 2.86 15.81
CA VAL A 214 -8.77 3.09 15.28
C VAL A 214 -8.23 4.43 15.79
N PRO A 215 -6.98 4.49 16.29
CA PRO A 215 -6.31 5.74 16.60
C PRO A 215 -6.36 6.74 15.44
N VAL A 216 -6.73 7.98 15.75
CA VAL A 216 -6.72 9.06 14.76
C VAL A 216 -5.61 10.06 15.06
N ALA A 217 -4.77 10.34 14.07
CA ALA A 217 -4.00 11.58 14.04
C ALA A 217 -4.92 12.73 13.57
N PRO A 218 -4.65 13.98 13.95
CA PRO A 218 -5.36 15.12 13.39
C PRO A 218 -5.19 15.13 11.85
N ASN A 219 -6.29 14.83 11.15
CA ASN A 219 -6.75 15.32 9.84
C ASN A 219 -7.70 14.28 9.22
N VAL A 220 -9.00 14.52 9.36
CA VAL A 220 -10.09 13.60 8.99
C VAL A 220 -10.65 13.91 7.60
N GLN A 221 -10.62 12.88 6.75
CA GLN A 221 -11.46 12.50 5.60
C GLN A 221 -11.96 13.54 4.58
N SER A 222 -12.00 13.10 3.31
CA SER A 222 -13.10 13.37 2.40
C SER A 222 -13.36 12.20 1.44
N SER A 223 -14.64 11.97 1.20
CA SER A 223 -15.25 10.87 0.45
C SER A 223 -15.12 11.05 -1.06
N LYS A 224 -15.02 9.94 -1.80
CA LYS A 224 -15.05 9.92 -3.27
C LYS A 224 -16.31 10.57 -3.83
N GLN A 225 -16.15 11.55 -4.71
CA GLN A 225 -17.12 11.90 -5.76
C GLN A 225 -16.45 11.74 -7.12
N LEU A 226 -17.18 11.17 -8.08
CA LEU A 226 -16.75 10.96 -9.46
C LEU A 226 -17.24 12.12 -10.33
N SER A 227 -16.34 12.75 -11.09
CA SER A 227 -16.66 13.69 -12.16
C SER A 227 -15.67 13.49 -13.31
N SER A 228 -16.15 13.29 -14.54
CA SER A 228 -15.39 12.76 -15.67
C SER A 228 -14.91 13.81 -16.69
N GLY A 229 -14.80 15.09 -16.29
CA GLY A 229 -14.59 16.19 -17.26
C GLY A 229 -13.14 16.62 -17.54
N THR A 230 -12.23 16.45 -16.58
CA THR A 230 -10.85 16.97 -16.62
C THR A 230 -9.82 15.94 -17.09
N VAL A 231 -10.10 14.65 -16.88
CA VAL A 231 -9.18 13.55 -17.18
C VAL A 231 -8.94 13.39 -18.68
N ASP A 232 -9.97 13.46 -19.51
CA ASP A 232 -9.84 13.27 -20.96
C ASP A 232 -8.93 14.33 -21.61
N ALA A 233 -9.07 15.60 -21.18
CA ALA A 233 -8.24 16.69 -21.69
C ALA A 233 -6.78 16.58 -21.24
N LEU A 234 -6.54 16.07 -20.02
CA LEU A 234 -5.20 15.73 -19.54
C LEU A 234 -4.61 14.61 -20.40
N ALA A 235 -5.36 13.52 -20.57
CA ALA A 235 -4.92 12.31 -21.28
C ALA A 235 -4.56 12.61 -22.73
N ALA A 236 -5.46 13.28 -23.47
CA ALA A 236 -5.21 13.68 -24.85
C ALA A 236 -4.07 14.71 -24.97
N GLY A 237 -3.84 15.51 -23.92
CA GLY A 237 -2.70 16.41 -23.82
C GLY A 237 -1.39 15.65 -23.68
N PHE A 238 -1.34 14.70 -22.73
CA PHE A 238 -0.17 13.88 -22.46
C PHE A 238 0.23 13.04 -23.67
N ALA A 239 -0.73 12.35 -24.29
CA ALA A 239 -0.47 11.50 -25.45
C ALA A 239 0.14 12.26 -26.65
N ARG A 240 -0.10 13.59 -26.74
CA ARG A 240 0.52 14.45 -27.76
C ARG A 240 1.93 14.92 -27.42
N ASP A 241 2.30 14.88 -26.15
CA ASP A 241 3.59 15.33 -25.65
C ASP A 241 4.59 14.16 -25.50
N ILE A 242 4.19 12.93 -25.89
CA ILE A 242 5.08 11.77 -25.88
C ILE A 242 6.33 12.04 -26.71
N GLU A 243 7.49 11.86 -26.07
CA GLU A 243 8.79 11.91 -26.73
C GLU A 243 9.07 10.61 -27.52
N PRO A 244 9.44 10.70 -28.81
CA PRO A 244 9.82 9.54 -29.61
C PRO A 244 11.01 8.78 -29.02
N GLY A 245 10.95 7.45 -29.03
CA GLY A 245 12.03 6.57 -28.54
C GLY A 245 12.09 6.40 -27.01
N ARG A 246 11.34 7.18 -26.23
CA ARG A 246 11.28 7.14 -24.78
C ARG A 246 10.44 5.98 -24.26
N THR A 247 10.89 5.36 -23.17
CA THR A 247 10.19 4.31 -22.44
C THR A 247 9.32 4.93 -21.35
N TYR A 248 8.09 4.46 -21.19
CA TYR A 248 7.14 4.93 -20.19
C TYR A 248 6.72 3.76 -19.31
N VAL A 249 6.83 3.95 -18.00
CA VAL A 249 6.29 3.06 -16.97
C VAL A 249 5.02 3.69 -16.43
N PHE A 250 3.88 3.14 -16.82
CA PHE A 250 2.56 3.61 -16.42
C PHE A 250 2.11 2.91 -15.14
N GLY A 251 1.97 3.68 -14.05
CA GLY A 251 1.42 3.18 -12.80
C GLY A 251 -0.10 2.96 -12.86
N PRO A 252 -0.68 2.33 -11.83
CA PRO A 252 -2.10 2.00 -11.81
C PRO A 252 -2.98 3.25 -11.64
N GLY A 253 -4.24 3.13 -12.07
CA GLY A 253 -5.31 4.09 -11.79
C GLY A 253 -5.93 4.72 -13.04
N GLY A 254 -7.19 5.16 -12.92
CA GLY A 254 -7.99 5.62 -14.06
C GLY A 254 -7.44 6.84 -14.81
N THR A 255 -6.72 7.75 -14.14
CA THR A 255 -6.09 8.90 -14.83
C THR A 255 -4.95 8.44 -15.74
N VAL A 256 -4.15 7.47 -15.30
CA VAL A 256 -3.07 6.89 -16.12
C VAL A 256 -3.68 6.01 -17.21
N GLY A 257 -4.67 5.17 -16.88
CA GLY A 257 -5.37 4.35 -17.86
C GLY A 257 -6.07 5.15 -18.98
N ALA A 258 -6.50 6.39 -18.69
CA ALA A 258 -7.01 7.29 -19.73
C ALA A 258 -5.90 7.75 -20.70
N ILE A 259 -4.69 8.03 -20.20
CA ILE A 259 -3.51 8.32 -21.02
C ILE A 259 -3.21 7.11 -21.91
N GLU A 260 -3.17 5.91 -21.32
CA GLU A 260 -2.93 4.66 -22.04
C GLU A 260 -3.98 4.42 -23.13
N SER A 261 -5.25 4.69 -22.83
CA SER A 261 -6.35 4.59 -23.80
C SER A 261 -6.17 5.52 -24.99
N GLU A 262 -5.69 6.76 -24.77
CA GLU A 262 -5.34 7.71 -25.85
C GLU A 262 -4.15 7.23 -26.69
N LEU A 263 -3.22 6.49 -26.09
CA LEU A 263 -2.14 5.80 -26.79
C LEU A 263 -2.62 4.54 -27.51
N GLY A 264 -3.86 4.10 -27.28
CA GLY A 264 -4.48 2.88 -27.81
C GLY A 264 -4.03 1.61 -27.10
N ILE A 265 -3.51 1.73 -25.89
CA ILE A 265 -3.09 0.64 -25.02
C ILE A 265 -4.33 0.16 -24.24
N ASP A 266 -4.54 -1.15 -24.21
CA ASP A 266 -5.50 -1.77 -23.30
C ASP A 266 -4.88 -1.85 -21.90
N SER A 267 -5.12 -0.80 -21.08
CA SER A 267 -4.50 -0.63 -19.76
C SER A 267 -4.76 -1.80 -18.80
N ALA A 268 -3.85 -2.01 -17.85
CA ALA A 268 -4.09 -2.77 -16.63
C ALA A 268 -4.46 -1.81 -15.49
N PRO A 269 -5.75 -1.60 -15.15
CA PRO A 269 -6.18 -0.53 -14.23
C PRO A 269 -5.56 -0.59 -12.83
N LEU A 270 -5.14 -1.78 -12.42
CA LEU A 270 -4.57 -2.12 -11.11
C LEU A 270 -3.17 -2.71 -11.23
N GLY A 271 -2.53 -2.54 -12.40
CA GLY A 271 -1.21 -3.06 -12.74
C GLY A 271 -0.22 -1.94 -13.09
N VAL A 272 0.96 -2.35 -13.52
CA VAL A 272 1.99 -1.44 -14.06
C VAL A 272 2.31 -1.87 -15.48
N ASP A 273 2.15 -0.97 -16.43
CA ASP A 273 2.38 -1.25 -17.85
C ASP A 273 3.68 -0.56 -18.30
N VAL A 274 4.42 -1.20 -19.22
CA VAL A 274 5.65 -0.63 -19.80
C VAL A 274 5.48 -0.51 -21.30
N TRP A 275 5.60 0.71 -21.80
CA TRP A 275 5.37 1.03 -23.20
C TRP A 275 6.50 1.89 -23.74
N ARG A 276 6.88 1.69 -25.00
CA ARG A 276 7.94 2.47 -25.64
C ARG A 276 7.44 3.19 -26.88
N ALA A 277 7.67 4.50 -26.93
CA ALA A 277 7.37 5.31 -28.10
C ALA A 277 8.29 4.92 -29.27
N ASP A 278 7.73 4.82 -30.47
CA ASP A 278 8.50 4.55 -31.67
C ASP A 278 9.41 5.76 -31.99
N PRO A 279 10.69 5.55 -32.33
CA PRO A 279 11.61 6.63 -32.67
C PRO A 279 11.23 7.44 -33.92
N GLY A 280 10.32 6.92 -34.76
CA GLY A 280 9.91 7.52 -36.03
C GLY A 280 8.65 8.39 -35.98
N SER A 281 8.10 8.62 -34.79
CA SER A 281 6.79 9.23 -34.57
C SER A 281 6.75 10.77 -34.72
N ASN A 282 7.42 11.36 -35.71
CA ASN A 282 7.29 12.80 -35.94
C ASN A 282 5.97 13.15 -36.63
N THR A 283 5.19 14.00 -35.95
CA THR A 283 3.80 14.42 -36.18
C THR A 283 3.58 15.32 -37.42
N GLU A 284 4.40 15.23 -38.47
CA GLU A 284 4.25 16.06 -39.68
C GLU A 284 3.62 15.34 -40.90
N SER A 285 3.43 14.02 -40.86
CA SER A 285 2.86 13.25 -42.00
C SER A 285 1.40 12.81 -41.80
N ALA A 286 0.62 13.50 -40.96
CA ALA A 286 -0.76 13.16 -40.63
C ALA A 286 -1.82 13.73 -41.60
N ARG A 287 -1.53 13.82 -42.90
CA ARG A 287 -2.53 14.27 -43.89
C ARG A 287 -3.09 13.18 -44.80
N ASP A 288 -2.47 11.99 -44.89
CA ASP A 288 -2.90 10.95 -45.83
C ASP A 288 -2.63 9.52 -45.33
N ARG A 289 -3.12 9.11 -44.15
CA ARG A 289 -3.15 7.67 -43.77
C ARG A 289 -4.45 7.31 -43.04
N ASP A 290 -5.04 6.20 -43.49
CA ASP A 290 -6.32 5.65 -43.07
C ASP A 290 -6.46 5.47 -41.54
N GLU A 291 -7.65 5.78 -41.04
CA GLU A 291 -7.93 6.12 -39.63
C GLU A 291 -8.00 4.96 -38.62
N ALA A 292 -7.63 3.72 -38.97
CA ALA A 292 -8.10 2.56 -38.19
C ALA A 292 -7.07 1.53 -37.65
N SER A 293 -5.75 1.61 -37.88
CA SER A 293 -4.87 0.51 -37.39
C SER A 293 -3.40 0.89 -37.26
N GLU A 294 -3.00 1.41 -36.10
CA GLU A 294 -1.72 1.19 -35.40
C GLU A 294 -1.71 2.14 -34.19
N THR A 295 -1.82 1.57 -32.99
CA THR A 295 -1.75 2.18 -31.65
C THR A 295 -0.65 3.26 -31.60
N ARG A 296 -1.02 4.55 -31.68
CA ARG A 296 -0.32 5.53 -32.54
C ARG A 296 1.13 5.83 -32.10
N ASN A 297 2.02 4.99 -32.63
CA ASN A 297 3.48 5.01 -32.66
C ASN A 297 4.20 4.63 -31.35
N GLY A 298 3.92 3.43 -30.84
CA GLY A 298 4.82 2.75 -29.91
C GLY A 298 4.37 1.33 -29.57
N THR A 299 5.24 0.61 -28.86
CA THR A 299 5.06 -0.81 -28.55
C THR A 299 4.87 -1.02 -27.05
N LEU A 300 3.80 -1.72 -26.66
CA LEU A 300 3.63 -2.23 -25.30
C LEU A 300 4.66 -3.35 -25.07
N LEU A 301 5.63 -3.12 -24.19
CA LEU A 301 6.70 -4.05 -23.88
C LEU A 301 6.29 -5.06 -22.81
N ALA A 302 5.51 -4.61 -21.82
CA ALA A 302 4.96 -5.47 -20.78
C ALA A 302 3.61 -4.92 -20.28
N ARG A 303 2.67 -5.81 -19.98
CA ARG A 303 1.36 -5.48 -19.41
C ARG A 303 1.24 -6.13 -18.02
N ASP A 304 0.73 -5.39 -17.04
CA ASP A 304 0.63 -5.80 -15.63
C ASP A 304 1.93 -6.42 -15.12
N ALA A 305 3.03 -5.72 -15.43
CA ALA A 305 4.39 -6.17 -15.28
C ALA A 305 4.80 -6.28 -13.81
N SER A 306 5.53 -7.35 -13.49
CA SER A 306 6.32 -7.49 -12.27
C SER A 306 7.57 -6.59 -12.33
N GLU A 307 8.21 -6.38 -11.18
CA GLU A 307 9.46 -5.61 -11.08
C GLU A 307 10.53 -6.10 -12.06
N SER A 308 10.72 -7.42 -12.16
CA SER A 308 11.75 -8.01 -13.04
C SER A 308 11.44 -7.82 -14.52
N GLU A 309 10.16 -7.86 -14.91
CA GLU A 309 9.70 -7.56 -16.26
C GLU A 309 9.89 -6.08 -16.59
N ILE A 310 9.60 -5.18 -15.65
CA ILE A 310 9.84 -3.74 -15.81
C ILE A 310 11.33 -3.51 -16.03
N LEU A 311 12.20 -3.99 -15.14
CA LEU A 311 13.65 -3.80 -15.23
C LEU A 311 14.24 -4.40 -16.52
N ALA A 312 13.67 -5.49 -17.05
CA ALA A 312 14.10 -6.08 -18.31
C ALA A 312 13.64 -5.29 -19.55
N ALA A 313 12.54 -4.53 -19.43
CA ALA A 313 11.96 -3.73 -20.51
C ALA A 313 12.42 -2.27 -20.52
N LEU A 314 12.98 -1.78 -19.41
CA LEU A 314 13.49 -0.42 -19.28
C LEU A 314 14.65 -0.15 -20.25
N ASP A 315 14.60 1.01 -20.90
CA ASP A 315 15.69 1.56 -21.71
C ASP A 315 15.62 3.09 -21.69
N GLU A 316 16.79 3.73 -21.83
CA GLU A 316 16.89 5.18 -21.79
C GLU A 316 16.47 5.84 -23.12
N PRO A 317 15.81 7.01 -23.07
CA PRO A 317 15.36 7.67 -21.85
C PRO A 317 14.05 7.06 -21.31
N ALA A 318 13.78 7.19 -20.01
CA ALA A 318 12.68 6.53 -19.31
C ALA A 318 11.89 7.47 -18.38
N THR A 319 10.56 7.36 -18.42
CA THR A 319 9.64 8.18 -17.61
C THR A 319 8.69 7.32 -16.81
N ILE A 320 8.56 7.62 -15.52
CA ILE A 320 7.52 7.04 -14.67
C ILE A 320 6.32 7.98 -14.66
N VAL A 321 5.15 7.44 -14.93
CA VAL A 321 3.89 8.18 -14.93
C VAL A 321 2.98 7.59 -13.86
N VAL A 322 2.69 8.36 -12.81
CA VAL A 322 1.89 7.91 -11.67
C VAL A 322 0.77 8.90 -11.33
N SER A 323 -0.30 8.39 -10.75
CA SER A 323 -1.37 9.21 -10.17
C SER A 323 -1.48 8.92 -8.67
N PRO A 324 -1.87 9.89 -7.83
CA PRO A 324 -2.13 9.63 -6.42
C PRO A 324 -3.23 8.57 -6.23
N ILE A 325 -2.95 7.58 -5.37
CA ILE A 325 -3.80 6.40 -5.12
C ILE A 325 -4.50 6.53 -3.76
N GLY A 326 -5.74 6.05 -3.68
CA GLY A 326 -6.43 5.81 -2.41
C GLY A 326 -6.92 7.05 -1.66
N GLY A 327 -6.94 8.24 -2.28
CA GLY A 327 -7.42 9.48 -1.66
C GLY A 327 -6.50 10.06 -0.58
N GLN A 328 -5.39 9.39 -0.26
CA GLN A 328 -4.41 9.82 0.75
C GLN A 328 -3.17 10.49 0.13
N GLY A 329 -3.17 10.74 -1.18
CA GLY A 329 -2.05 11.38 -1.87
C GLY A 329 -0.84 10.48 -2.13
N VAL A 330 -0.93 9.16 -1.91
CA VAL A 330 0.22 8.27 -2.07
C VAL A 330 0.52 8.03 -3.55
N ILE A 331 1.74 8.36 -4.00
CA ILE A 331 2.18 8.15 -5.40
C ILE A 331 3.10 6.94 -5.56
N PHE A 332 3.82 6.53 -4.51
CA PHE A 332 4.61 5.30 -4.47
C PHE A 332 4.39 4.55 -3.17
N GLY A 333 4.44 3.22 -3.22
CA GLY A 333 4.35 2.37 -2.03
C GLY A 333 2.96 1.83 -1.74
N ARG A 334 1.97 2.07 -2.60
CA ARG A 334 0.63 1.48 -2.49
C ARG A 334 0.06 1.16 -3.84
N GLY A 335 -0.35 -0.08 -4.06
CA GLY A 335 -0.90 -0.53 -5.34
C GLY A 335 0.09 -0.62 -6.49
N ASN A 336 1.33 -0.14 -6.33
CA ASN A 336 2.33 -0.04 -7.40
C ASN A 336 3.75 -0.43 -6.94
N HIS A 337 3.87 -1.44 -6.08
CA HIS A 337 5.16 -1.89 -5.54
C HIS A 337 6.14 -2.43 -6.60
N GLN A 338 5.65 -2.70 -7.81
CA GLN A 338 6.50 -3.07 -8.96
C GLN A 338 7.37 -1.89 -9.43
N ILE A 339 6.97 -0.64 -9.14
CA ILE A 339 7.80 0.56 -9.33
C ILE A 339 8.70 0.71 -8.10
N SER A 340 9.68 -0.18 -8.01
CA SER A 340 10.61 -0.34 -6.90
C SER A 340 11.76 0.69 -6.95
N PRO A 341 12.60 0.78 -5.89
CA PRO A 341 13.77 1.65 -5.87
C PRO A 341 14.65 1.58 -7.14
N PRO A 342 15.03 0.39 -7.65
CA PRO A 342 15.81 0.33 -8.89
C PRO A 342 15.08 0.87 -10.14
N VAL A 343 13.76 0.74 -10.21
CA VAL A 343 12.96 1.30 -11.32
C VAL A 343 12.92 2.83 -11.22
N ILE A 344 12.74 3.37 -10.01
CA ILE A 344 12.72 4.82 -9.74
C ILE A 344 14.07 5.45 -10.05
N GLU A 345 15.16 4.82 -9.62
CA GLU A 345 16.54 5.30 -9.86
C GLU A 345 16.93 5.25 -11.35
N PHE A 346 16.36 4.31 -12.12
CA PHE A 346 16.64 4.19 -13.56
C PHE A 346 15.95 5.30 -14.38
N ALA A 347 14.73 5.68 -14.02
CA ALA A 347 13.98 6.67 -14.76
C ALA A 347 14.57 8.08 -14.58
N ASP A 348 14.80 8.79 -15.69
CA ASP A 348 15.29 10.17 -15.65
C ASP A 348 14.19 11.21 -15.38
N GLU A 349 12.92 10.81 -15.52
CA GLU A 349 11.77 11.68 -15.32
C GLU A 349 10.63 11.01 -14.54
N LEU A 350 10.04 11.76 -13.60
CA LEU A 350 8.81 11.42 -12.89
C LEU A 350 7.71 12.41 -13.24
N VAL A 351 6.62 11.93 -13.85
CA VAL A 351 5.43 12.71 -14.13
C VAL A 351 4.28 12.26 -13.24
N VAL A 352 3.82 13.17 -12.38
CA VAL A 352 2.62 12.94 -11.56
C VAL A 352 1.41 13.55 -12.26
N VAL A 353 0.36 12.74 -12.46
CA VAL A 353 -0.89 13.16 -13.12
C VAL A 353 -2.08 13.00 -12.18
N ALA A 354 -2.93 14.03 -12.10
CA ALA A 354 -4.16 13.96 -11.32
C ALA A 354 -5.14 15.03 -11.82
N ASP A 355 -6.43 14.73 -11.87
CA ASP A 355 -7.44 15.76 -12.07
C ASP A 355 -7.51 16.73 -10.87
N GLU A 356 -8.02 17.94 -11.10
CA GLU A 356 -8.09 18.99 -10.08
C GLU A 356 -8.93 18.58 -8.87
N ASP A 357 -10.06 17.89 -9.11
CA ASP A 357 -10.97 17.44 -8.06
C ASP A 357 -10.27 16.43 -7.13
N LYS A 358 -9.50 15.49 -7.70
CA LYS A 358 -8.68 14.54 -6.92
C LYS A 358 -7.66 15.28 -6.06
N LEU A 359 -7.04 16.35 -6.56
CA LEU A 359 -6.06 17.12 -5.79
C LEU A 359 -6.67 18.01 -4.72
N ASP A 360 -7.91 18.45 -4.86
CA ASP A 360 -8.59 19.27 -3.84
C ASP A 360 -8.79 18.51 -2.52
N GLY A 361 -8.92 17.19 -2.60
CA GLY A 361 -8.95 16.31 -1.42
C GLY A 361 -7.57 15.91 -0.87
N ILE A 362 -6.47 16.32 -1.52
CA ILE A 362 -5.11 15.88 -1.18
C ILE A 362 -4.33 17.07 -0.62
N GLU A 363 -4.08 17.04 0.69
CA GLU A 363 -3.25 18.05 1.37
C GLU A 363 -1.78 18.00 0.94
N ALA A 364 -1.25 16.78 0.79
CA ALA A 364 0.12 16.52 0.40
C ALA A 364 0.22 15.17 -0.32
N LEU A 365 1.19 15.07 -1.24
CA LEU A 365 1.60 13.81 -1.82
C LEU A 365 2.47 13.04 -0.83
N ARG A 366 2.51 11.72 -0.95
CA ARG A 366 3.22 10.84 -0.03
C ARG A 366 3.92 9.71 -0.78
N VAL A 367 5.07 9.29 -0.25
CA VAL A 367 5.91 8.23 -0.84
C VAL A 367 6.32 7.23 0.24
N ASP A 368 6.31 5.95 -0.12
CA ASP A 368 6.83 4.85 0.70
C ASP A 368 7.50 3.81 -0.21
N THR A 369 8.73 4.09 -0.62
CA THR A 369 9.45 3.30 -1.64
C THR A 369 10.23 2.09 -1.07
N ASP A 370 10.13 1.81 0.23
CA ASP A 370 11.05 0.91 0.96
C ASP A 370 12.53 1.36 0.96
N ASN A 371 12.82 2.60 0.53
CA ASN A 371 14.15 3.18 0.52
C ASN A 371 14.08 4.64 1.00
N GLU A 372 14.63 4.92 2.19
CA GLU A 372 14.54 6.25 2.80
C GLU A 372 15.29 7.32 2.00
N THR A 373 16.40 6.97 1.34
CA THR A 373 17.14 7.91 0.48
C THR A 373 16.27 8.37 -0.68
N ILE A 374 15.57 7.45 -1.35
CA ILE A 374 14.66 7.81 -2.44
C ILE A 374 13.45 8.59 -1.91
N ASN A 375 12.90 8.20 -0.74
CA ASN A 375 11.83 8.97 -0.11
C ASN A 375 12.27 10.42 0.14
N ASP A 376 13.49 10.63 0.65
CA ASP A 376 14.08 11.95 0.88
C ASP A 376 14.30 12.75 -0.41
N GLU A 377 14.75 12.10 -1.49
CA GLU A 377 14.94 12.73 -2.79
C GLU A 377 13.62 13.17 -3.44
N LEU A 378 12.54 12.42 -3.18
CA LEU A 378 11.19 12.73 -3.68
C LEU A 378 10.46 13.79 -2.83
N ARG A 379 10.91 14.07 -1.59
CA ARG A 379 10.29 15.07 -0.71
C ARG A 379 10.45 16.49 -1.28
N GLY A 380 9.43 17.32 -1.08
CA GLY A 380 9.40 18.71 -1.53
C GLY A 380 8.33 19.00 -2.59
N TRP A 381 8.42 20.16 -3.23
CA TRP A 381 7.38 20.62 -4.14
C TRP A 381 7.45 19.92 -5.50
N GLN A 382 6.45 19.10 -5.80
CA GLN A 382 6.29 18.39 -7.07
C GLN A 382 5.26 19.11 -7.95
N GLN A 383 5.54 19.20 -9.26
CA GLN A 383 4.53 19.61 -10.23
C GLN A 383 3.62 18.42 -10.57
N VAL A 384 2.33 18.59 -10.34
CA VAL A 384 1.30 17.64 -10.77
C VAL A 384 0.61 18.19 -12.00
N ARG A 385 0.59 17.42 -13.09
CA ARG A 385 -0.14 17.78 -14.30
C ARG A 385 -1.64 17.57 -14.08
N THR A 386 -2.43 18.63 -14.25
CA THR A 386 -3.90 18.62 -14.04
C THR A 386 -4.71 18.73 -15.32
N GLY A 387 -4.05 19.05 -16.43
CA GLY A 387 -4.66 19.18 -17.73
C GLY A 387 -3.60 19.25 -18.82
N ARG A 388 -4.01 19.67 -20.02
CA ARG A 388 -3.08 19.74 -21.15
C ARG A 388 -1.91 20.70 -20.90
N PHE A 389 -2.19 21.87 -20.35
CA PHE A 389 -1.21 22.95 -20.10
C PHE A 389 -1.23 23.46 -18.67
N THR A 390 -1.93 22.76 -17.78
CA THR A 390 -2.13 23.17 -16.39
C THR A 390 -1.38 22.22 -15.47
N THR A 391 -0.66 22.81 -14.53
CA THR A 391 0.03 22.09 -13.46
C THR A 391 -0.30 22.74 -12.12
N ARG A 392 -0.25 21.96 -11.06
CA ARG A 392 -0.40 22.39 -9.68
C ARG A 392 0.81 21.93 -8.88
N LEU A 393 1.39 22.83 -8.07
CA LEU A 393 2.41 22.45 -7.12
C LEU A 393 1.77 21.80 -5.90
N VAL A 394 2.23 20.61 -5.56
CA VAL A 394 1.80 19.87 -4.37
C VAL A 394 3.06 19.39 -3.65
N ASN A 395 3.08 19.55 -2.33
CA ASN A 395 4.24 19.12 -1.54
C ASN A 395 4.19 17.60 -1.31
N VAL A 396 5.31 16.93 -1.49
CA VAL A 396 5.55 15.54 -1.09
C VAL A 396 6.13 15.55 0.32
N VAL A 397 5.50 14.82 1.24
CA VAL A 397 5.89 14.73 2.67
C VAL A 397 6.40 13.36 3.06
#